data_AF-A0A6N8EDP0-F1
#
_entry.id   AF-A0A6N8EDP0-F1
#
_cell.length_a   1.000
_cell.length_b   1.000
_cell.length_c   1.000
_cell.angle_alpha   90.00
_cell.angle_beta   90.00
_cell.angle_gamma   90.00
#
_symmetry.space_group_name_H-M   'P 1'
#
loop_
_entity.id
_entity.type
_entity.pdbx_description
1 polymer ?
#
loop_
_entity_poly.entity_id
_entity_poly.type
_entity_poly.pdbx_seq_one_letter_code
_entity_poly.pdbx_strand_id
1 'polypeptide(L)'
;MIVLDTHAWIWWANESLALPPSARQRIDEADAIGIPAICCWEVAMLVSKGRVGLSLDVEVWMDLAIARPKGNAEQFRFGEGV
;
A
#
# COMPACT_ATOMS: atom_id res chain seq x y z
N MET A 1 -9.53 9.02 -9.38
CA MET A 1 -9.10 8.45 -8.09
C MET A 1 -9.56 7.00 -7.97
N ILE A 2 -8.69 6.09 -7.56
CA ILE A 2 -9.01 4.68 -7.24
C ILE A 2 -8.60 4.40 -5.80
N VAL A 3 -9.36 3.55 -5.10
CA VAL A 3 -9.01 3.05 -3.77
C VAL A 3 -8.58 1.59 -3.92
N LEU A 4 -7.41 1.23 -3.39
CA LEU A 4 -6.92 -0.14 -3.39
C LEU A 4 -7.33 -0.88 -2.13
N ASP A 5 -7.70 -2.15 -2.27
CA ASP A 5 -7.74 -3.07 -1.15
C ASP A 5 -6.33 -3.49 -0.73
N THR A 6 -6.23 -4.23 0.38
CA THR A 6 -4.94 -4.65 0.95
C THR A 6 -4.10 -5.51 0.01
N HIS A 7 -4.68 -6.45 -0.74
CA HIS A 7 -3.91 -7.32 -1.63
C HIS A 7 -3.50 -6.58 -2.92
N ALA A 8 -4.40 -5.78 -3.48
CA ALA A 8 -4.12 -4.93 -4.62
C ALA A 8 -3.01 -3.93 -4.27
N TRP A 9 -3.03 -3.35 -3.06
CA TRP A 9 -1.98 -2.47 -2.56
C TRP A 9 -0.65 -3.21 -2.42
N ILE A 10 -0.61 -4.38 -1.77
CA ILE A 10 0.61 -5.20 -1.64
C ILE A 10 1.19 -5.53 -3.02
N TRP A 11 0.36 -6.01 -3.95
CA TRP A 11 0.84 -6.40 -5.28
C TRP A 11 1.31 -5.21 -6.10
N TRP A 12 0.59 -4.09 -6.06
CA TRP A 12 0.99 -2.86 -6.72
C TRP A 12 2.30 -2.31 -6.16
N ALA A 13 2.44 -2.26 -4.83
CA ALA A 13 3.63 -1.75 -4.16
C ALA A 13 4.90 -2.60 -4.39
N ASN A 14 4.73 -3.90 -4.65
CA ASN A 14 5.82 -4.82 -4.96
C ASN A 14 5.95 -5.13 -6.46
N GLU A 15 5.23 -4.41 -7.32
CA GLU A 15 5.22 -4.61 -8.78
C GLU A 15 4.91 -6.06 -9.21
N SER A 16 4.19 -6.80 -8.38
CA SER A 16 3.92 -8.22 -8.55
C SER A 16 3.12 -8.53 -9.82
N LEU A 17 3.44 -9.66 -10.46
CA LEU A 17 2.68 -10.22 -11.58
C LEU A 17 1.29 -10.73 -11.16
N ALA A 18 1.02 -10.86 -9.86
CA ALA A 18 -0.30 -11.21 -9.34
C ALA A 18 -1.33 -10.10 -9.57
N LEU A 19 -0.89 -8.85 -9.78
CA LEU A 19 -1.76 -7.76 -10.20
C LEU A 19 -2.02 -7.84 -11.72
N PRO A 20 -3.26 -8.09 -12.16
CA PRO A 20 -3.55 -8.23 -13.58
C PRO A 20 -3.17 -6.99 -14.39
N PRO A 21 -2.73 -7.13 -15.66
CA PRO A 21 -2.36 -5.99 -16.50
C PRO A 21 -3.46 -4.94 -16.63
N SER A 22 -4.72 -5.36 -16.73
CA SER A 22 -5.87 -4.46 -16.80
C SER A 22 -6.08 -3.66 -15.51
N ALA A 23 -5.83 -4.26 -14.34
CA ALA A 23 -5.90 -3.56 -13.06
C ALA A 23 -4.76 -2.55 -12.92
N ARG A 24 -3.54 -2.95 -13.33
CA ARG A 24 -2.37 -2.07 -13.36
C ARG A 24 -2.61 -0.86 -14.26
N GLN A 25 -3.12 -1.08 -15.46
CA GLN A 25 -3.49 0.00 -16.38
C GLN A 25 -4.47 0.99 -15.74
N ARG A 26 -5.53 0.50 -15.07
CA ARG A 26 -6.48 1.39 -14.39
C ARG A 26 -5.84 2.20 -13.27
N ILE A 27 -4.87 1.63 -12.55
CA ILE A 27 -4.09 2.33 -11.51
C ILE A 27 -3.17 3.38 -12.14
N ASP A 28 -2.56 3.06 -13.28
CA ASP A 28 -1.69 3.97 -14.03
C ASP A 28 -2.46 5.12 -14.69
N GLU A 29 -3.74 4.92 -15.03
CA GLU A 29 -4.63 5.96 -15.55
C GLU A 29 -5.29 6.80 -14.45
N ALA A 30 -5.27 6.35 -13.20
CA ALA A 30 -5.84 7.11 -12.09
C ALA A 30 -4.97 8.30 -11.69
N ASP A 31 -5.62 9.44 -11.43
CA ASP A 31 -4.95 10.67 -10.95
C ASP A 31 -4.38 10.53 -9.54
N ALA A 32 -5.02 9.70 -8.72
CA ALA A 32 -4.66 9.50 -7.32
C ALA A 32 -5.07 8.11 -6.84
N ILE A 33 -4.25 7.55 -5.95
CA ILE A 33 -4.49 6.28 -5.27
C ILE A 33 -4.74 6.52 -3.78
N GLY A 34 -5.91 6.09 -3.32
CA GLY A 34 -6.26 6.06 -1.90
C GLY A 34 -5.97 4.69 -1.29
N ILE A 35 -5.32 4.68 -0.14
CA ILE A 35 -5.12 3.48 0.69
C ILE A 35 -5.90 3.69 1.99
N PRO A 36 -6.98 2.92 2.24
CA PRO A 36 -7.70 3.00 3.49
C PRO A 36 -6.78 2.70 4.69
N ALA A 37 -6.87 3.47 5.77
CA ALA A 37 -6.04 3.27 6.95
C ALA A 37 -6.15 1.85 7.54
N ILE A 38 -7.30 1.19 7.38
CA ILE A 38 -7.51 -0.20 7.79
C ILE A 38 -6.56 -1.18 7.08
N CYS A 39 -6.14 -0.88 5.85
CA CYS A 39 -5.20 -1.71 5.10
C CYS A 39 -3.83 -1.79 5.79
N CYS A 40 -3.39 -0.75 6.49
CA CYS A 40 -2.14 -0.77 7.25
C CYS A 40 -2.20 -1.82 8.37
N TRP A 41 -3.31 -1.85 9.13
CA TRP A 41 -3.53 -2.87 10.14
C TRP A 41 -3.63 -4.27 9.53
N GLU A 42 -4.32 -4.43 8.40
CA GLU A 42 -4.41 -5.73 7.73
C GLU A 42 -3.04 -6.23 7.27
N VAL A 43 -2.18 -5.38 6.71
CA VAL A 43 -0.79 -5.72 6.36
C VAL A 43 -0.02 -6.17 7.60
N ALA A 44 -0.05 -5.38 8.69
CA ALA A 44 0.61 -5.74 9.94
C ALA A 44 0.14 -7.10 10.47
N MET A 45 -1.16 -7.37 10.43
CA MET A 45 -1.73 -8.64 10.86
C MET A 45 -1.35 -9.80 9.95
N LEU A 46 -1.27 -9.59 8.64
CA LEU A 46 -0.84 -10.61 7.68
C LEU A 46 0.63 -10.99 7.88
N VAL A 47 1.49 -10.01 8.15
CA VAL A 47 2.91 -10.22 8.45
C VAL A 47 3.09 -10.90 9.81
N SER A 48 2.42 -10.41 10.86
CA SER A 48 2.46 -11.00 12.20
C SER A 48 2.02 -12.48 12.21
N LYS A 49 1.04 -12.83 11.38
CA LYS A 49 0.55 -14.21 11.23
C LYS A 49 1.40 -15.06 10.26
N GLY A 50 2.49 -14.53 9.70
CA GLY A 50 3.33 -15.23 8.73
C GLY A 50 2.64 -15.55 7.39
N ARG A 51 1.53 -14.87 7.07
CA ARG A 51 0.76 -15.07 5.84
C ARG A 51 1.33 -14.28 4.67
N VAL A 52 2.03 -13.20 4.95
CA VAL A 52 2.79 -12.38 3.99
C VAL A 52 4.21 -12.25 4.53
N GLY A 53 5.19 -12.57 3.68
CA GLY A 53 6.59 -12.30 3.97
C GLY A 53 7.02 -11.01 3.27
N LEU A 54 7.60 -10.08 4.02
CA LEU A 54 8.21 -8.86 3.49
C LEU A 54 9.73 -8.97 3.65
N SER A 55 10.47 -8.41 2.70
CA SER A 55 11.94 -8.32 2.76
C SER A 55 12.43 -7.23 3.72
N LEU A 56 11.52 -6.38 4.19
CA LEU A 56 11.74 -5.26 5.08
C LEU A 56 10.85 -5.41 6.32
N ASP A 57 11.21 -4.71 7.38
CA ASP A 57 10.31 -4.48 8.50
C ASP A 57 8.99 -3.88 8.02
N VAL A 58 7.90 -4.29 8.64
CA VAL A 58 6.55 -3.97 8.16
C VAL A 58 6.28 -2.47 8.16
N GLU A 59 6.80 -1.74 9.15
CA GLU A 59 6.70 -0.28 9.24
C GLU A 59 7.47 0.40 8.10
N VAL A 60 8.73 0.00 7.88
CA VAL A 60 9.56 0.53 6.78
C VAL A 60 8.92 0.25 5.42
N TRP A 61 8.35 -0.94 5.24
CA TRP A 61 7.64 -1.29 4.03
C TRP A 61 6.41 -0.40 3.82
N MET A 62 5.63 -0.13 4.87
CA MET A 62 4.44 0.74 4.77
C MET A 62 4.83 2.17 4.37
N ASP A 63 5.88 2.73 4.99
CA ASP A 63 6.34 4.09 4.66
C ASP A 63 6.72 4.20 3.18
N LEU A 64 7.48 3.23 2.67
CA LEU A 64 7.86 3.19 1.25
C LEU A 64 6.66 2.95 0.32
N ALA A 65 5.73 2.09 0.72
CA ALA A 65 4.55 1.75 -0.07
C ALA A 65 3.55 2.91 -0.16
N ILE A 66 3.40 3.70 0.91
CA ILE A 66 2.55 4.89 0.96
C ILE A 66 3.20 6.05 0.18
N ALA A 67 4.51 6.22 0.30
CA ALA A 67 5.26 7.29 -0.37
C ALA A 67 5.43 7.10 -1.89
N ARG A 68 4.89 6.02 -2.49
CA ARG A 68 4.89 5.86 -3.95
C ARG A 68 4.25 7.08 -4.62
N PRO A 69 4.73 7.53 -5.80
CA PRO A 69 4.35 8.82 -6.40
C PRO A 69 2.85 9.07 -6.62
N LYS A 70 2.05 7.99 -6.67
CA LYS A 70 0.59 8.04 -6.82
C LYS A 70 -0.19 7.74 -5.53
N GLY A 71 0.50 7.25 -4.49
CA GLY A 71 -0.08 7.01 -3.18
C GLY A 71 -0.20 8.33 -2.43
N ASN A 72 -1.39 8.64 -1.93
CA ASN A 72 -1.55 9.88 -1.18
C ASN A 72 -0.99 9.69 0.25
N ALA A 73 0.23 10.16 0.48
CA ALA A 73 0.88 10.14 1.78
C ALA A 73 0.29 11.17 2.77
N GLU A 74 -0.57 12.08 2.31
CA GLU A 74 -1.10 13.20 3.11
C GLU A 74 -2.01 12.75 4.27
N GLN A 75 -2.45 11.50 4.32
CA GLN A 75 -3.24 10.97 5.45
C GLN A 75 -2.40 10.42 6.61
N PHE A 76 -1.08 10.26 6.43
CA PHE A 76 -0.18 9.71 7.45
C PHE A 76 0.90 10.73 7.85
N ARG A 77 0.48 11.88 8.38
CA ARG A 77 1.29 12.58 9.39
C ARG A 77 0.76 12.18 10.77
N PHE A 78 1.37 11.19 11.39
CA PHE A 78 1.34 11.13 12.85
C PHE A 78 2.03 12.40 13.36
N GLY A 79 1.39 13.07 14.32
CA GLY A 79 1.75 14.42 14.74
C GLY A 79 3.23 14.57 15.08
N GLU A 80 3.90 15.45 14.33
CA GLU A 80 5.02 16.21 14.87
C GLU A 80 4.41 17.26 15.82
N GLY A 81 4.25 16.87 17.08
CA GLY A 81 3.68 17.69 18.12
C GLY A 81 4.01 17.08 19.47
N VAL A 82 4.96 17.71 20.14
CA VAL A 82 5.42 17.51 21.53
C VAL A 82 4.28 17.15 22.48
#